data_AF-A0A518BDX0-F1
#
_entry.id   AF-A0A518BDX0-F1
#
_cell.length_a   1.000
_cell.length_b   1.000
_cell.length_c   1.000
_cell.angle_alpha   90.00
_cell.angle_beta   90.00
_cell.angle_gamma   90.00
#
_symmetry.space_group_name_H-M   'P 1'
#
loop_
_entity.id
_entity.type
_entity.pdbx_description
1 polymer ?
#
loop_
_entity_poly.entity_id
_entity_poly.type
_entity_poly.pdbx_seq_one_letter_code
_entity_poly.pdbx_strand_id
1 'polypeptide(L)'
;MPTDPFAHDRYTIRRKLLKLFGAGFYVLDVRGDVVAYSEQRAFRLKEDIRVFAGEAQSEPLLRIRARQVIDFAACYDVVDERDGRVVGAARRRGLSSIVRDSWELLDAEGGLVARLQEDSLGMALLRRLLVNLVPQRFTLGEGPGAVQLTQRFNPFVYKLEVAIPSSSTIDRRLVLALAILIAAIEGRQD
;
A
#
# COMPACT_ATOMS: atom_id res chain seq x y z
N MET A 1 1.52 -23.22 -12.54
CA MET A 1 2.53 -22.19 -12.26
C MET A 1 1.89 -21.19 -11.31
N PRO A 2 2.52 -20.80 -10.19
CA PRO A 2 2.03 -19.63 -9.46
C PRO A 2 2.03 -18.44 -10.43
N THR A 3 0.89 -17.76 -10.54
CA THR A 3 0.79 -16.53 -11.34
C THR A 3 1.65 -15.48 -10.65
N ASP A 4 2.57 -14.85 -11.39
CA ASP A 4 3.36 -13.75 -10.84
C ASP A 4 2.42 -12.63 -10.35
N PRO A 5 2.37 -12.33 -9.04
CA PRO A 5 1.47 -11.32 -8.51
C PRO A 5 1.75 -9.92 -9.05
N PHE A 6 2.95 -9.68 -9.60
CA PHE A 6 3.30 -8.41 -10.23
C PHE A 6 2.86 -8.32 -11.69
N ALA A 7 2.24 -9.35 -12.27
CA ALA A 7 1.72 -9.29 -13.63
C ALA A 7 0.31 -8.66 -13.73
N HIS A 8 -0.34 -8.40 -12.61
CA HIS A 8 -1.73 -7.92 -12.58
C HIS A 8 -1.83 -6.39 -12.69
N ASP A 9 -2.58 -5.92 -13.69
CA ASP A 9 -2.91 -4.49 -13.85
C ASP A 9 -4.01 -4.04 -12.89
N ARG A 10 -4.77 -4.97 -12.32
CA ARG A 10 -5.81 -4.68 -11.33
C ARG A 10 -5.85 -5.74 -10.24
N TYR A 11 -5.93 -5.29 -9.00
CA TYR A 11 -6.06 -6.16 -7.83
C TYR A 11 -6.76 -5.44 -6.68
N THR A 12 -7.22 -6.21 -5.69
CA THR A 12 -7.84 -5.71 -4.47
C THR A 12 -7.05 -6.14 -3.25
N ILE A 13 -6.65 -5.19 -2.40
CA ILE A 13 -6.14 -5.46 -1.08
C ILE A 13 -7.31 -5.53 -0.11
N ARG A 14 -7.51 -6.67 0.53
CA ARG A 14 -8.57 -6.91 1.52
C ARG A 14 -7.96 -7.29 2.85
N ARG A 15 -8.32 -6.58 3.94
CA ARG A 15 -7.89 -6.96 5.29
C ARG A 15 -8.43 -8.34 5.67
N LYS A 16 -7.58 -9.18 6.25
CA LYS A 16 -7.97 -10.45 6.87
C LYS A 16 -8.71 -10.15 8.17
N LEU A 17 -9.95 -10.64 8.26
CA LEU A 17 -10.74 -10.58 9.49
C LEU A 17 -10.23 -11.63 10.48
N LEU A 18 -10.35 -11.34 11.78
CA LEU A 18 -10.03 -12.26 12.88
C LEU A 18 -8.56 -12.73 12.88
N LYS A 19 -7.66 -11.84 13.31
CA LYS A 19 -6.26 -12.19 13.57
C LYS A 19 -5.95 -11.94 15.05
N LEU A 20 -5.36 -12.92 15.72
CA LEU A 20 -5.03 -12.82 17.16
C LEU A 20 -3.96 -11.74 17.42
N PHE A 21 -3.03 -11.54 16.48
CA PHE A 21 -1.92 -10.59 16.62
C PHE A 21 -1.58 -9.94 15.27
N GLY A 22 -1.43 -8.62 15.25
CA GLY A 22 -0.97 -7.87 14.07
C GLY A 22 -2.04 -7.74 13.00
N ALA A 23 -1.64 -7.54 11.75
CA ALA A 23 -2.55 -7.42 10.61
C ALA A 23 -2.19 -8.39 9.49
N GLY A 24 -3.17 -8.74 8.66
CA GLY A 24 -2.97 -9.54 7.46
C GLY A 24 -3.82 -8.99 6.33
N PHE A 25 -3.35 -9.11 5.10
CA PHE A 25 -4.05 -8.61 3.92
C PHE A 25 -3.95 -9.61 2.78
N TYR A 26 -5.09 -9.92 2.17
CA TYR A 26 -5.16 -10.66 0.91
C TYR A 26 -4.99 -9.69 -0.26
N VAL A 27 -4.19 -10.08 -1.25
CA VAL A 27 -4.13 -9.44 -2.56
C VAL A 27 -4.89 -10.35 -3.52
N LEU A 28 -6.02 -9.85 -4.01
CA LEU A 28 -6.96 -10.59 -4.83
C LEU A 28 -6.88 -10.10 -6.28
N ASP A 29 -6.83 -11.01 -7.25
CA ASP A 29 -6.98 -10.64 -8.65
C ASP A 29 -8.44 -10.22 -8.98
N VAL A 30 -8.71 -9.92 -10.25
CA VAL A 30 -10.05 -9.52 -10.71
C VAL A 30 -11.10 -10.63 -10.63
N ARG A 31 -10.69 -11.89 -10.53
CA ARG A 31 -11.60 -13.04 -10.33
C ARG A 31 -11.84 -13.33 -8.85
N GLY A 32 -11.07 -12.69 -7.96
CA GLY A 32 -11.13 -12.90 -6.52
C GLY A 32 -10.16 -13.96 -6.01
N ASP A 33 -9.26 -14.47 -6.86
CA ASP A 33 -8.25 -15.44 -6.48
C ASP A 33 -7.14 -14.76 -5.68
N VAL A 34 -6.62 -15.42 -4.63
CA VAL A 34 -5.49 -14.91 -3.84
C VAL A 34 -4.22 -15.06 -4.66
N VAL A 35 -3.59 -13.94 -5.01
CA VAL A 35 -2.32 -13.90 -5.76
C VAL A 35 -1.13 -13.50 -4.91
N ALA A 36 -1.38 -12.83 -3.78
CA ALA A 36 -0.39 -12.61 -2.74
C ALA A 36 -1.06 -12.47 -1.37
N TYR A 37 -0.29 -12.67 -0.32
CA TYR A 37 -0.71 -12.46 1.05
C TYR A 37 0.33 -11.64 1.81
N SER A 38 -0.12 -10.63 2.53
CA SER A 38 0.74 -9.76 3.34
C SER A 38 0.48 -9.97 4.82
N GLU A 39 1.55 -9.99 5.60
CA GLU A 39 1.52 -10.10 7.05
C GLU A 39 2.33 -8.99 7.71
N GLN A 40 1.66 -8.26 8.61
CA GLN A 40 2.29 -7.39 9.59
C GLN A 40 2.44 -8.15 10.92
N ARG A 41 3.69 -8.30 11.38
CA ARG A 41 3.98 -8.97 12.65
C ARG A 41 3.71 -8.02 13.82
N ALA A 42 2.98 -8.50 14.83
CA ALA A 42 2.56 -7.70 15.99
C ALA A 42 3.69 -7.36 16.98
N PHE A 43 4.71 -8.21 17.07
CA PHE A 43 5.72 -8.17 18.14
C PHE A 43 7.02 -7.44 17.77
N ARG A 44 7.09 -6.76 16.62
CA ARG A 44 8.28 -6.00 16.26
C ARG A 44 8.10 -4.54 16.66
N LEU A 45 9.09 -4.01 17.39
CA LEU A 45 9.19 -2.61 17.84
C LEU A 45 9.16 -1.60 16.67
N LYS A 46 9.39 -2.08 15.44
CA LYS A 46 9.38 -1.34 14.18
C LYS A 46 8.53 -2.12 13.16
N GLU A 47 7.78 -1.41 12.34
CA GLU A 47 6.92 -2.02 11.32
C GLU A 47 7.76 -2.81 10.30
N ASP A 48 7.52 -4.12 10.27
CA ASP A 48 8.04 -5.07 9.29
C ASP A 48 6.83 -5.79 8.70
N ILE A 49 6.55 -5.50 7.44
CA ILE A 49 5.47 -6.10 6.67
C ILE A 49 6.11 -7.01 5.63
N ARG A 50 5.61 -8.24 5.53
CA ARG A 50 6.09 -9.23 4.56
C ARG A 50 4.99 -9.57 3.59
N VAL A 51 5.35 -9.74 2.32
CA VAL A 51 4.45 -10.16 1.25
C VAL A 51 4.92 -11.50 0.73
N PHE A 52 3.99 -12.43 0.55
CA PHE A 52 4.21 -13.79 0.09
C PHE A 52 3.35 -14.11 -1.12
N ALA A 53 3.72 -15.10 -1.92
CA ALA A 53 2.96 -15.55 -3.10
C ALA A 53 1.59 -16.17 -2.77
N GLY A 54 1.30 -16.41 -1.49
CA GLY A 54 0.02 -16.93 -1.05
C GLY A 54 -0.06 -17.04 0.47
N GLU A 55 -1.23 -17.43 0.96
CA GLU A 55 -1.52 -17.49 2.41
C GLU A 55 -0.68 -18.53 3.17
N ALA A 56 -0.14 -19.55 2.48
CA ALA A 56 0.76 -20.53 3.07
C ALA A 56 2.13 -19.94 3.48
N GLN A 57 2.46 -18.73 3.02
CA GLN A 57 3.70 -18.01 3.34
C GLN A 57 5.00 -18.77 3.01
N SER A 58 4.96 -19.71 2.07
CA SER A 58 6.11 -20.54 1.68
C SER A 58 7.13 -19.80 0.81
N GLU A 59 6.67 -18.77 0.07
CA GLU A 59 7.49 -18.04 -0.89
C GLU A 59 7.42 -16.53 -0.58
N PRO A 60 8.46 -15.95 0.04
CA PRO A 60 8.53 -14.52 0.29
C PRO A 60 8.81 -13.75 -1.01
N LEU A 61 8.09 -12.65 -1.20
CA LEU A 61 8.17 -11.80 -2.39
C LEU A 61 8.76 -10.44 -2.06
N LEU A 62 8.17 -9.75 -1.08
CA LEU A 62 8.60 -8.42 -0.68
C LEU A 62 8.73 -8.32 0.83
N ARG A 63 9.64 -7.47 1.25
CA ARG A 63 9.71 -6.98 2.63
C ARG A 63 9.67 -5.46 2.64
N ILE A 64 8.74 -4.94 3.42
CA ILE A 64 8.53 -3.52 3.63
C ILE A 64 8.95 -3.21 5.06
N ARG A 65 10.04 -2.47 5.23
CA ARG A 65 10.64 -2.24 6.55
C ARG A 65 10.81 -0.75 6.81
N ALA A 66 10.39 -0.28 7.98
CA ALA A 66 10.67 1.07 8.40
C ALA A 66 12.19 1.30 8.53
N ARG A 67 12.69 2.43 8.03
CA ARG A 67 14.06 2.89 8.31
C ARG A 67 14.16 3.28 9.79
N GLN A 68 15.35 3.14 10.39
CA GLN A 68 15.59 3.78 11.68
C GLN A 68 15.63 5.29 11.42
N VAL A 69 14.69 6.06 11.99
CA VAL A 69 14.59 7.49 11.71
C VAL A 69 15.22 8.31 12.83
N ILE A 70 16.11 9.24 12.46
CA ILE A 70 16.53 10.42 13.25
C ILE A 70 15.61 11.62 12.93
N ASP A 71 14.89 11.57 11.80
CA ASP A 71 14.00 12.63 11.30
C ASP A 71 12.50 12.34 11.52
N PHE A 72 11.71 13.41 11.55
CA PHE A 72 10.27 13.43 11.85
C PHE A 72 9.34 12.79 10.80
N ALA A 73 9.87 12.16 9.73
CA ALA A 73 9.08 11.62 8.61
C ALA A 73 9.26 10.10 8.45
N ALA A 74 8.16 9.34 8.45
CA ALA A 74 8.18 7.89 8.30
C ALA A 74 8.63 7.48 6.87
N CYS A 75 9.62 6.60 6.76
CA CYS A 75 10.15 6.10 5.49
C CYS A 75 10.35 4.58 5.55
N TYR A 76 9.93 3.88 4.50
CA TYR A 76 9.90 2.43 4.43
C TYR A 76 10.63 1.92 3.20
N ASP A 77 11.66 1.10 3.38
CA ASP A 77 12.32 0.41 2.26
C ASP A 77 11.44 -0.73 1.75
N VAL A 78 11.43 -0.90 0.43
CA VAL A 78 10.83 -2.04 -0.26
C VAL A 78 11.96 -2.90 -0.82
N VAL A 79 12.04 -4.13 -0.33
CA VAL A 79 13.07 -5.11 -0.70
C VAL A 79 12.41 -6.28 -1.41
N ASP A 80 12.94 -6.70 -2.56
CA ASP A 80 12.58 -7.95 -3.22
C ASP A 80 13.28 -9.09 -2.48
N GLU A 81 12.52 -9.99 -1.86
CA GLU A 81 13.08 -11.06 -1.03
C GLU A 81 13.60 -12.23 -1.87
N ARG A 82 13.33 -12.27 -3.18
CA ARG A 82 13.83 -13.32 -4.08
C ARG A 82 15.31 -13.17 -4.37
N ASP A 83 15.78 -11.93 -4.50
CA ASP A 83 17.19 -11.60 -4.78
C ASP A 83 17.85 -10.69 -3.73
N GLY A 84 17.08 -10.25 -2.72
CA GLY A 84 17.56 -9.40 -1.63
C GLY A 84 17.80 -7.94 -2.03
N ARG A 85 17.40 -7.51 -3.22
CA ARG A 85 17.66 -6.17 -3.72
C ARG A 85 16.63 -5.17 -3.23
N VAL A 86 17.10 -3.95 -2.93
CA VAL A 86 16.21 -2.82 -2.68
C VAL A 86 15.57 -2.42 -4.00
N VAL A 87 14.24 -2.43 -4.05
CA VAL A 87 13.47 -1.94 -5.20
C VAL A 87 13.35 -0.42 -5.13
N GLY A 88 13.22 0.11 -3.90
CA GLY A 88 13.05 1.53 -3.65
C GLY A 88 12.49 1.78 -2.25
N ALA A 89 11.78 2.89 -2.07
CA ALA A 89 11.19 3.23 -0.79
C ALA A 89 9.86 3.99 -0.91
N ALA A 90 9.03 3.89 0.13
CA ALA A 90 7.84 4.70 0.32
C ALA A 90 8.08 5.66 1.50
N ARG A 91 8.07 6.97 1.23
CA ARG A 91 8.28 8.02 2.22
C ARG A 91 6.98 8.78 2.45
N ARG A 92 6.55 8.87 3.70
CA ARG A 92 5.46 9.75 4.11
C ARG A 92 5.99 11.18 4.27
N ARG A 93 5.31 12.17 3.72
CA ARG A 93 5.61 13.59 3.95
C ARG A 93 4.69 14.09 5.07
N GLY A 94 5.26 14.53 6.20
CA GLY A 94 4.50 15.06 7.34
C GLY A 94 5.09 16.36 7.87
N LEU A 95 4.24 17.39 8.07
CA LEU A 95 4.27 18.35 9.18
C LEU A 95 3.14 19.43 9.14
N SER A 96 2.17 19.43 8.21
CA SER A 96 1.00 20.33 8.34
C SER A 96 -0.25 19.56 8.76
N SER A 97 -0.76 19.91 9.94
CA SER A 97 -2.03 19.46 10.54
C SER A 97 -3.28 19.82 9.73
N ILE A 98 -3.08 20.37 8.53
CA ILE A 98 -4.08 20.86 7.60
C ILE A 98 -3.80 20.20 6.24
N VAL A 99 -4.23 18.94 6.13
CA VAL A 99 -4.66 18.29 4.87
C VAL A 99 -3.55 17.95 3.86
N ARG A 100 -2.82 16.85 4.10
CA ARG A 100 -2.84 15.61 3.26
C ARG A 100 -1.62 14.73 3.48
N ASP A 101 -1.87 13.46 3.78
CA ASP A 101 -0.89 12.39 3.75
C ASP A 101 -0.43 12.13 2.31
N SER A 102 0.57 12.90 1.88
CA SER A 102 1.25 12.63 0.61
C SER A 102 2.35 11.62 0.82
N TRP A 103 2.31 10.55 0.03
CA TRP A 103 3.38 9.57 -0.05
C TRP A 103 4.24 9.85 -1.26
N GLU A 104 5.52 9.59 -1.14
CA GLU A 104 6.48 9.63 -2.22
C GLU A 104 7.05 8.23 -2.41
N LEU A 105 6.99 7.72 -3.64
CA LEU A 105 7.77 6.57 -4.06
C LEU A 105 9.14 7.05 -4.53
N LEU A 106 10.17 6.40 -4.01
CA LEU A 106 11.56 6.62 -4.36
C LEU A 106 12.10 5.36 -5.05
N ASP A 107 13.02 5.54 -6.00
CA ASP A 107 13.81 4.44 -6.58
C ASP A 107 14.86 3.93 -5.58
N ALA A 108 15.67 2.97 -6.00
CA ALA A 108 16.70 2.36 -5.15
C ALA A 108 17.81 3.36 -4.76
N GLU A 109 18.06 4.36 -5.61
CA GLU A 109 19.03 5.43 -5.41
C GLU A 109 18.48 6.60 -4.57
N GLY A 110 17.17 6.59 -4.29
CA GLY A 110 16.46 7.61 -3.51
C GLY A 110 15.90 8.78 -4.34
N GLY A 111 15.95 8.69 -5.66
CA GLY A 111 15.30 9.60 -6.59
C GLY A 111 13.77 9.47 -6.54
N LEU A 112 13.06 10.58 -6.73
CA LEU A 112 11.59 10.59 -6.72
C LEU A 112 11.03 9.92 -7.98
N VAL A 113 10.25 8.86 -7.80
CA VAL A 113 9.54 8.13 -8.87
C VAL A 113 8.14 8.69 -9.08
N ALA A 114 7.37 8.80 -7.99
CA ALA A 114 5.98 9.24 -8.07
C ALA A 114 5.50 9.79 -6.73
N ARG A 115 4.43 10.61 -6.76
CA ARG A 115 3.73 11.07 -5.58
C ARG A 115 2.33 10.50 -5.54
N LEU A 116 1.89 10.07 -4.37
CA LEU A 116 0.51 9.74 -4.08
C LEU A 116 -0.19 10.99 -3.57
N GLN A 117 -1.29 11.35 -4.20
CA GLN A 117 -2.13 12.47 -3.82
C GLN A 117 -3.57 11.99 -3.64
N GLU A 118 -4.25 12.57 -2.66
CA GLU A 118 -5.67 12.27 -2.43
C GLU A 118 -6.57 13.20 -3.26
N ASP A 119 -7.58 12.62 -3.90
CA ASP A 119 -8.53 13.37 -4.73
C ASP A 119 -9.49 14.19 -3.85
N SER A 120 -9.46 15.51 -4.08
CA SER A 120 -10.35 16.58 -3.57
C SER A 120 -10.21 17.04 -2.10
N LEU A 121 -9.79 18.30 -1.93
CA LEU A 121 -9.65 19.00 -0.65
C LEU A 121 -11.02 19.17 0.04
N GLY A 122 -12.09 19.33 -0.76
CA GLY A 122 -13.46 19.51 -0.28
C GLY A 122 -14.06 18.24 0.34
N MET A 123 -13.83 17.05 -0.25
CA MET A 123 -14.33 15.79 0.32
C MET A 123 -13.59 15.45 1.61
N ALA A 124 -12.32 15.82 1.74
CA ALA A 124 -11.56 15.62 2.98
C ALA A 124 -12.16 16.37 4.17
N LEU A 125 -12.70 17.57 3.96
CA LEU A 125 -13.43 18.31 4.98
C LEU A 125 -14.83 17.73 5.24
N LEU A 126 -15.55 17.31 4.19
CA LEU A 126 -16.87 16.68 4.33
C LEU A 126 -16.81 15.34 5.10
N ARG A 127 -15.74 14.55 4.93
CA ARG A 127 -15.51 13.32 5.70
C ARG A 127 -15.37 13.54 7.20
N ARG A 128 -14.85 14.70 7.63
CA ARG A 128 -14.80 15.08 9.06
C ARG A 128 -16.19 15.29 9.65
N LEU A 129 -17.20 15.57 8.83
CA LEU A 129 -18.59 15.79 9.23
C LEU A 129 -19.47 14.54 9.05
N LEU A 130 -19.21 13.72 8.04
CA LEU A 130 -20.04 12.56 7.63
C LEU A 130 -19.38 11.20 7.93
N VAL A 131 -18.57 11.13 8.99
CA VAL A 131 -17.75 9.98 9.45
C VAL A 131 -17.95 8.68 8.65
N ASN A 132 -16.89 8.28 7.93
CA ASN A 132 -16.73 6.99 7.25
C ASN A 132 -17.63 6.66 6.05
N LEU A 133 -18.54 7.52 5.58
CA LEU A 133 -19.45 7.19 4.46
C LEU A 133 -18.90 7.46 3.04
N VAL A 134 -17.75 8.12 2.90
CA VAL A 134 -17.25 8.59 1.59
C VAL A 134 -16.00 7.81 1.16
N PRO A 135 -16.02 7.11 0.01
CA PRO A 135 -14.85 6.44 -0.56
C PRO A 135 -13.66 7.41 -0.72
N GLN A 136 -12.48 6.99 -0.27
CA GLN A 136 -11.23 7.71 -0.52
C GLN A 136 -10.62 7.25 -1.85
N ARG A 137 -10.14 8.20 -2.64
CA ARG A 137 -9.44 7.96 -3.89
C ARG A 137 -8.08 8.63 -3.85
N PHE A 138 -7.08 7.89 -4.28
CA PHE A 138 -5.72 8.38 -4.39
C PHE A 138 -5.20 8.14 -5.80
N THR A 139 -4.47 9.12 -6.30
CA THR A 139 -3.77 9.06 -7.56
C THR A 139 -2.28 9.01 -7.28
N LEU A 140 -1.60 8.00 -7.81
CA LEU A 140 -0.15 7.83 -7.73
C LEU A 140 0.48 8.16 -9.08
N GLY A 141 1.30 9.21 -9.12
CA GLY A 141 1.89 9.73 -10.35
C GLY A 141 0.93 10.66 -11.09
N GLU A 142 1.26 10.96 -12.35
CA GLU A 142 0.55 11.95 -13.17
C GLU A 142 0.36 11.43 -14.61
N GLY A 143 -0.59 12.02 -15.33
CA GLY A 143 -0.84 11.71 -16.74
C GLY A 143 -1.45 10.32 -16.99
N PRO A 144 -1.39 9.82 -18.23
CA PRO A 144 -2.05 8.57 -18.64
C PRO A 144 -1.54 7.30 -17.94
N GLY A 145 -0.36 7.35 -17.31
CA GLY A 145 0.23 6.24 -16.57
C GLY A 145 -0.05 6.27 -15.06
N ALA A 146 -0.86 7.23 -14.59
CA ALA A 146 -1.15 7.39 -13.17
C ALA A 146 -1.94 6.20 -12.61
N VAL A 147 -1.46 5.64 -11.51
CA VAL A 147 -2.07 4.50 -10.84
C VAL A 147 -3.18 4.99 -9.92
N GLN A 148 -4.33 4.32 -9.95
CA GLN A 148 -5.51 4.67 -9.17
C GLN A 148 -5.68 3.72 -8.00
N LEU A 149 -5.82 4.26 -6.80
CA LEU A 149 -6.10 3.51 -5.58
C LEU A 149 -7.44 3.99 -5.01
N THR A 150 -8.44 3.10 -4.98
CA THR A 150 -9.81 3.43 -4.54
C THR A 150 -10.18 2.59 -3.33
N GLN A 151 -10.36 3.23 -2.19
CA GLN A 151 -10.92 2.58 -1.01
C GLN A 151 -12.41 2.33 -1.26
N ARG A 152 -12.85 1.07 -1.12
CA ARG A 152 -14.26 0.73 -1.18
C ARG A 152 -14.83 0.78 0.23
N PHE A 153 -15.87 1.59 0.40
CA PHE A 153 -16.59 1.64 1.67
C PHE A 153 -17.18 0.27 1.99
N ASN A 154 -16.85 -0.23 3.17
CA ASN A 154 -17.45 -1.42 3.76
C ASN A 154 -17.27 -1.34 5.29
N PRO A 155 -18.36 -1.38 6.08
CA PRO A 155 -18.29 -1.17 7.52
C PRO A 155 -17.66 -2.33 8.30
N PHE A 156 -17.38 -3.47 7.64
CA PHE A 156 -16.86 -4.67 8.29
C PHE A 156 -15.43 -5.01 7.86
N VAL A 157 -15.04 -4.67 6.63
CA VAL A 157 -13.74 -5.07 6.08
C VAL A 157 -13.14 -3.98 5.20
N TYR A 158 -11.92 -3.56 5.54
CA TYR A 158 -11.16 -2.66 4.70
C TYR A 158 -10.84 -3.29 3.34
N LYS A 159 -11.14 -2.57 2.26
CA LYS A 159 -10.83 -2.93 0.87
C LYS A 159 -10.25 -1.74 0.11
N LEU A 160 -9.14 -1.97 -0.58
CA LEU A 160 -8.47 -1.00 -1.44
C LEU A 160 -8.27 -1.63 -2.82
N GLU A 161 -8.96 -1.10 -3.82
CA GLU A 161 -8.77 -1.48 -5.22
C GLU A 161 -7.61 -0.70 -5.81
N VAL A 162 -6.74 -1.38 -6.56
CA VAL A 162 -5.63 -0.77 -7.28
C VAL A 162 -5.80 -1.05 -8.77
N ALA A 163 -5.66 -0.01 -9.57
CA ALA A 163 -5.65 -0.08 -11.03
C ALA A 163 -4.40 0.60 -11.59
N ILE A 164 -3.57 -0.18 -12.26
CA ILE A 164 -2.30 0.22 -12.88
C ILE A 164 -2.54 0.24 -14.39
N PRO A 165 -2.56 1.43 -15.03
CA PRO A 165 -2.63 1.51 -16.48
C PRO A 165 -1.44 0.81 -17.13
N SER A 166 -1.63 0.19 -18.30
CA SER A 166 -0.53 -0.46 -19.04
C SER A 166 0.55 0.53 -19.51
N SER A 167 0.23 1.83 -19.55
CA SER A 167 1.14 2.95 -19.78
C SER A 167 1.97 3.37 -18.55
N SER A 168 1.71 2.78 -17.38
CA SER A 168 2.42 3.12 -16.15
C SER A 168 3.86 2.63 -16.21
N THR A 169 4.80 3.51 -15.86
CA THR A 169 6.23 3.21 -15.77
C THR A 169 6.69 2.91 -14.34
N ILE A 170 5.77 3.00 -13.36
CA ILE A 170 6.08 2.75 -11.95
C ILE A 170 6.23 1.25 -11.72
N ASP A 171 7.31 0.84 -11.04
CA ASP A 171 7.54 -0.56 -10.69
C ASP A 171 6.35 -1.09 -9.85
N ARG A 172 5.69 -2.15 -10.35
CA ARG A 172 4.50 -2.74 -9.73
C ARG A 172 4.75 -3.28 -8.31
N ARG A 173 6.01 -3.64 -7.98
CA ARG A 173 6.40 -4.02 -6.61
C ARG A 173 6.30 -2.84 -5.66
N LEU A 174 6.73 -1.64 -6.09
CA LEU A 174 6.58 -0.41 -5.30
C LEU A 174 5.12 0.00 -5.14
N VAL A 175 4.32 -0.15 -6.22
CA VAL A 175 2.88 0.11 -6.15
C VAL A 175 2.21 -0.80 -5.12
N LEU A 176 2.47 -2.12 -5.19
CA LEU A 176 1.90 -3.08 -4.24
C LEU A 176 2.32 -2.79 -2.81
N ALA A 177 3.61 -2.50 -2.59
CA ALA A 177 4.13 -2.19 -1.27
C ALA A 177 3.47 -0.94 -0.67
N LEU A 178 3.34 0.14 -1.45
CA LEU A 178 2.66 1.35 -1.01
C LEU A 178 1.18 1.10 -0.70
N ALA A 179 0.48 0.36 -1.56
CA ALA A 179 -0.94 0.05 -1.35
C ALA A 179 -1.16 -0.79 -0.08
N ILE A 180 -0.25 -1.73 0.24
CA ILE A 180 -0.25 -2.48 1.50
C ILE A 180 0.03 -1.56 2.70
N LEU A 181 0.99 -0.63 2.59
CA LEU A 181 1.28 0.34 3.65
C LEU A 181 0.07 1.22 3.96
N ILE A 182 -0.59 1.73 2.92
CA ILE A 182 -1.83 2.51 3.06
C ILE A 182 -2.89 1.67 3.76
N ALA A 183 -3.12 0.43 3.32
CA ALA A 183 -4.08 -0.47 3.95
C ALA A 183 -3.76 -0.76 5.43
N ALA A 184 -2.47 -0.87 5.78
CA ALA A 184 -2.02 -1.11 7.14
C ALA A 184 -2.17 0.12 8.06
N ILE A 185 -2.03 1.33 7.51
CA ILE A 185 -2.13 2.59 8.27
C ILE A 185 -3.58 3.05 8.38
N GLU A 186 -4.33 3.08 7.28
CA GLU A 186 -5.75 3.48 7.26
C GLU A 186 -6.62 2.47 8.02
N GLY A 187 -6.34 1.17 7.92
CA GLY A 187 -7.08 0.15 8.66
C GLY A 187 -6.92 0.21 10.19
N ARG A 188 -6.08 1.11 10.73
CA ARG A 188 -5.94 1.38 12.17
C ARG A 188 -6.74 2.59 12.65
N GLN A 189 -7.26 3.42 11.75
CA GLN A 189 -7.92 4.68 12.10
C GLN A 189 -9.43 4.50 12.40
N ASP A 190 -9.94 3.28 12.37
CA ASP A 190 -11.30 2.88 12.77
C ASP A 190 -11.34 2.32 14.20
#